data_AF-A0A957P418-F1
#
_entry.id   AF-A0A957P418-F1
#
_cell.length_a   1.000
_cell.length_b   1.000
_cell.length_c   1.000
_cell.angle_alpha   90.00
_cell.angle_beta   90.00
_cell.angle_gamma   90.00
#
_symmetry.space_group_name_H-M   'P 1'
#
loop_
_entity.id
_entity.type
_entity.pdbx_description
1 polymer ?
#
loop_
_entity_poly.entity_id
_entity_poly.type
_entity_poly.pdbx_seq_one_letter_code
_entity_poly.pdbx_strand_id
1 'polypeptide(L)'
;QTESEPGDTNRKLPTSHDVVQQVRRWSQERRIGHTGTLDPMASGVLVLCLGVATRLVEYYQRHDKQYYAEIMLGAATDTYDALGRITQQAPVPQLDEAQIERALAQ
;
A
#
# COMPACT_ATOMS: atom_id res chain seq x y z
N GLN A 1 -19.97 25.88 -0.70
CA GLN A 1 -20.08 25.31 0.66
C GLN A 1 -20.75 23.96 0.50
N THR A 2 -19.96 22.94 0.24
CA THR A 2 -20.35 21.54 0.41
C THR A 2 -19.47 21.07 1.56
N GLU A 3 -20.02 21.14 2.75
CA GLU A 3 -19.41 20.63 3.97
C GLU A 3 -19.23 19.12 3.78
N SER A 4 -18.01 18.71 3.47
CA SER A 4 -17.57 17.33 3.60
C SER A 4 -17.69 16.95 5.08
N GLU A 5 -18.52 15.94 5.36
CA GLU A 5 -18.70 15.39 6.71
C GLU A 5 -17.34 15.11 7.36
N PRO A 6 -17.18 15.34 8.68
CA PRO A 6 -15.97 14.98 9.39
C PRO A 6 -15.86 13.45 9.40
N GLY A 7 -15.14 12.91 8.42
CA GLY A 7 -14.81 11.50 8.35
C GLY A 7 -14.15 11.07 9.65
N ASP A 8 -14.67 10.01 10.26
CA ASP A 8 -14.15 9.36 11.46
C ASP A 8 -12.61 9.27 11.42
N THR A 9 -11.95 10.17 12.14
CA THR A 9 -10.48 10.31 12.17
C THR A 9 -9.80 9.15 12.88
N ASN A 10 -10.55 8.13 13.30
CA ASN A 10 -10.05 6.96 14.01
C ASN A 10 -10.30 5.62 13.29
N ARG A 11 -10.70 5.65 12.01
CA ARG A 11 -10.86 4.41 11.24
C ARG A 11 -9.51 3.88 10.77
N LYS A 12 -8.98 2.87 11.47
CA LYS A 12 -7.81 2.09 11.02
C LYS A 12 -8.09 1.49 9.63
N LEU A 13 -7.18 1.73 8.69
CA LEU A 13 -7.25 1.13 7.35
C LEU A 13 -6.98 -0.38 7.42
N PRO A 14 -7.67 -1.20 6.60
CA PRO A 14 -7.53 -2.64 6.64
C PRO A 14 -6.15 -3.06 6.12
N THR A 15 -5.54 -4.01 6.80
CA THR A 15 -4.35 -4.70 6.27
C THR A 15 -4.76 -5.76 5.24
N SER A 16 -3.81 -6.21 4.42
CA SER A 16 -4.03 -7.39 3.57
C SER A 16 -4.48 -8.63 4.36
N HIS A 17 -4.01 -8.78 5.60
CA HIS A 17 -4.44 -9.86 6.49
C HIS A 17 -5.90 -9.70 6.94
N ASP A 18 -6.34 -8.48 7.26
CA ASP A 18 -7.73 -8.22 7.62
C ASP A 18 -8.67 -8.58 6.47
N VAL A 19 -8.28 -8.29 5.22
CA VAL A 19 -9.02 -8.70 4.02
C VAL A 19 -9.08 -10.23 3.89
N VAL A 20 -7.97 -10.94 4.11
CA VAL A 20 -7.97 -12.43 4.15
C VAL A 20 -8.95 -12.96 5.19
N GLN A 21 -8.99 -12.36 6.38
CA GLN A 21 -9.90 -12.79 7.44
C GLN A 21 -11.36 -12.49 7.10
N GLN A 22 -11.63 -11.38 6.40
CA GLN A 22 -12.97 -11.07 5.92
C GLN A 22 -13.45 -12.09 4.88
N VAL A 23 -12.61 -12.43 3.91
CA VAL A 23 -12.94 -13.41 2.86
C VAL A 23 -13.07 -14.82 3.42
N ARG A 24 -12.28 -15.19 4.43
CA ARG A 24 -12.43 -16.44 5.18
C ARG A 24 -13.83 -16.58 5.78
N ARG A 25 -14.35 -15.51 6.39
CA ARG A 25 -15.71 -15.50 6.96
C ARG A 25 -16.79 -15.62 5.89
N TRP A 26 -16.61 -15.01 4.73
CA TRP A 26 -17.62 -15.06 3.66
C TRP A 26 -17.61 -16.38 2.90
N SER A 27 -16.43 -16.90 2.57
CA SER A 27 -16.27 -18.12 1.78
C SER A 27 -16.37 -19.41 2.61
N GLN A 28 -16.23 -19.31 3.93
CA GLN A 28 -16.05 -20.45 4.84
C GLN A 28 -14.81 -21.32 4.52
N GLU A 29 -13.95 -20.87 3.60
CA GLU A 29 -12.69 -21.55 3.26
C GLU A 29 -11.61 -21.21 4.29
N ARG A 30 -10.96 -22.25 4.83
CA ARG A 30 -9.91 -22.08 5.84
C ARG A 30 -8.53 -21.88 5.23
N ARG A 31 -8.29 -22.36 4.02
CA ARG A 31 -7.01 -22.26 3.34
C ARG A 31 -7.06 -21.08 2.36
N ILE A 32 -6.63 -19.91 2.82
CA ILE A 32 -6.59 -18.68 2.02
C ILE A 32 -5.20 -18.06 2.16
N GLY A 33 -4.61 -17.65 1.04
CA GLY A 33 -3.36 -16.89 0.99
C GLY A 33 -3.45 -15.74 -0.04
N HIS A 34 -2.58 -14.75 0.08
CA HIS A 34 -2.47 -13.65 -0.88
C HIS A 34 -1.13 -13.71 -1.64
N THR A 35 -1.09 -13.19 -2.87
CA THR A 35 0.11 -13.23 -3.74
C THR A 35 1.05 -12.04 -3.50
N GLY A 36 0.81 -11.25 -2.47
CA GLY A 36 1.65 -10.14 -2.04
C GLY A 36 0.88 -9.26 -1.07
N THR A 37 1.61 -8.62 -0.16
CA THR A 37 1.01 -7.67 0.78
C THR A 37 0.85 -6.33 0.09
N LEU A 38 -0.34 -5.76 0.21
CA LEU A 38 -0.60 -4.35 -0.08
C LEU A 38 -0.61 -3.58 1.24
N ASP A 39 0.09 -2.44 1.27
CA ASP A 39 0.13 -1.57 2.44
C ASP A 39 -1.27 -1.03 2.78
N PRO A 40 -1.59 -0.80 4.06
CA PRO A 40 -2.94 -0.41 4.46
C PRO A 40 -3.46 0.88 3.81
N MET A 41 -2.56 1.83 3.52
CA MET A 41 -2.93 3.08 2.84
C MET A 41 -3.03 2.98 1.33
N ALA A 42 -2.49 1.91 0.75
CA ALA A 42 -2.56 1.70 -0.68
C ALA A 42 -3.94 1.14 -1.07
N SER A 43 -4.36 1.48 -2.29
CA SER A 43 -5.50 0.85 -2.96
C SER A 43 -4.99 0.07 -4.17
N GLY A 44 -5.79 -0.87 -4.67
CA GLY A 44 -5.47 -1.62 -5.88
C GLY A 44 -5.78 -3.10 -5.76
N VAL A 45 -4.99 -3.91 -6.47
CA VAL A 45 -5.24 -5.33 -6.65
C VAL A 45 -4.58 -6.16 -5.56
N LEU A 46 -5.40 -6.84 -4.75
CA LEU A 46 -4.97 -7.88 -3.80
C LEU A 46 -5.52 -9.24 -4.25
N VAL A 47 -4.66 -10.06 -4.87
CA VAL A 47 -5.07 -11.39 -5.35
C VAL A 47 -5.09 -12.38 -4.19
N LEU A 48 -6.24 -13.02 -4.00
CA LEU A 48 -6.44 -14.06 -3.00
C LEU A 48 -6.60 -15.43 -3.67
N CYS A 49 -5.89 -16.42 -3.16
CA CYS A 49 -6.00 -17.81 -3.58
C CYS A 49 -6.70 -18.61 -2.48
N LEU A 50 -7.70 -19.42 -2.85
CA LEU A 50 -8.53 -20.19 -1.93
C LEU A 50 -8.32 -21.70 -2.13
N GLY A 51 -8.35 -22.47 -1.05
CA GLY A 51 -8.28 -23.93 -1.07
C GLY A 51 -7.02 -24.45 -1.77
N VAL A 52 -7.22 -25.32 -2.75
CA VAL A 52 -6.13 -25.89 -3.56
C VAL A 52 -5.35 -24.83 -4.34
N ALA A 53 -5.98 -23.70 -4.68
CA ALA A 53 -5.34 -22.64 -5.44
C ALA A 53 -4.24 -21.91 -4.65
N THR A 54 -4.16 -22.04 -3.31
CA THR A 54 -3.05 -21.42 -2.57
C THR A 54 -1.68 -21.94 -2.98
N ARG A 55 -1.62 -23.11 -3.65
CA ARG A 55 -0.38 -23.63 -4.25
C ARG A 55 0.18 -22.72 -5.35
N LEU A 56 -0.65 -21.81 -5.89
CA LEU A 56 -0.26 -20.84 -6.92
C LEU A 56 0.37 -19.56 -6.33
N VAL A 57 0.27 -19.34 -5.01
CA VAL A 57 0.74 -18.10 -4.36
C VAL A 57 2.21 -17.83 -4.65
N GLU A 58 3.06 -18.84 -4.50
CA GLU A 58 4.52 -18.74 -4.68
C GLU A 58 4.91 -18.39 -6.12
N TYR A 59 4.08 -18.79 -7.10
CA TYR A 59 4.28 -18.48 -8.51
C TYR A 59 3.91 -17.02 -8.77
N TYR A 60 2.71 -16.60 -8.34
CA TYR A 60 2.21 -15.25 -8.55
C TYR A 60 2.93 -14.17 -7.74
N GLN A 61 3.55 -14.53 -6.62
CA GLN A 61 4.28 -13.57 -5.79
C GLN A 61 5.50 -12.99 -6.49
N ARG A 62 6.07 -13.71 -7.47
CA ARG A 62 7.24 -13.29 -8.23
C ARG A 62 6.91 -12.54 -9.52
N HIS A 63 5.63 -12.41 -9.85
CA HIS A 63 5.24 -11.63 -11.02
C HIS A 63 5.46 -10.15 -10.78
N ASP A 64 5.72 -9.44 -11.89
CA ASP A 64 5.85 -8.01 -11.90
C ASP A 64 4.58 -7.33 -11.36
N LYS A 65 4.79 -6.26 -10.60
CA LYS A 65 3.75 -5.43 -10.03
C LYS A 65 4.00 -3.99 -10.47
N GLN A 66 2.95 -3.31 -10.88
CA GLN A 66 3.00 -1.91 -11.28
C GLN A 66 2.28 -1.08 -10.22
N TYR A 67 2.89 0.04 -9.86
CA TYR A 67 2.39 0.94 -8.83
C TYR A 67 2.29 2.34 -9.42
N TYR A 68 1.21 3.03 -9.06
CA TYR A 68 1.09 4.46 -9.22
C TYR A 68 1.17 5.08 -7.83
N ALA A 69 2.10 6.00 -7.63
CA ALA A 69 2.37 6.62 -6.34
C ALA A 69 2.67 8.10 -6.49
N GLU A 70 2.32 8.86 -5.46
CA GLU A 70 2.70 10.26 -5.30
C GLU A 70 3.68 10.37 -4.14
N ILE A 71 4.77 11.11 -4.36
CA ILE A 71 5.84 11.27 -3.37
C ILE A 71 5.89 12.74 -2.96
N MET A 72 5.91 12.99 -1.66
CA MET A 72 6.16 14.32 -1.10
C MET A 72 7.64 14.48 -0.78
N LEU A 73 8.30 15.46 -1.40
CA LEU A 73 9.69 15.80 -1.09
C LEU A 73 9.76 16.79 0.08
N GLY A 74 10.84 16.71 0.86
CA GLY A 74 11.13 17.65 1.95
C GLY A 74 10.67 17.20 3.35
N ALA A 75 10.06 16.02 3.46
CA ALA A 75 9.72 15.41 4.73
C ALA A 75 9.99 13.90 4.70
N ALA A 76 10.41 13.34 5.83
CA ALA A 76 10.48 11.90 6.06
C ALA A 76 9.62 11.54 7.26
N THR A 77 8.99 10.37 7.20
CA THR A 77 8.15 9.81 8.28
C THR A 77 8.74 8.50 8.79
N ASP A 78 8.33 8.07 9.99
CA ASP A 78 8.78 6.81 10.60
C ASP A 78 8.25 5.54 9.90
N THR A 79 7.15 5.65 9.15
CA THR A 79 6.57 4.56 8.34
C THR A 79 6.88 4.69 6.84
N TYR A 80 7.64 5.72 6.45
CA TYR A 80 7.95 6.05 5.05
C TYR A 80 6.72 6.30 4.16
N ASP A 81 5.60 6.62 4.78
CA ASP A 81 4.35 6.92 4.11
C ASP A 81 3.62 8.09 4.80
N ALA A 82 2.46 8.49 4.28
CA ALA A 82 1.74 9.67 4.77
C ALA A 82 1.04 9.47 6.13
N LEU A 83 0.97 8.24 6.64
CA LEU A 83 0.34 7.93 7.93
C LEU A 83 1.31 8.03 9.12
N GLY A 84 2.61 8.00 8.85
CA GLY A 84 3.65 8.07 9.86
C GLY A 84 3.80 9.44 10.49
N ARG A 85 4.55 9.48 11.60
CA ARG A 85 4.98 10.73 12.22
C ARG A 85 6.22 11.26 11.50
N ILE A 86 6.24 12.56 11.25
CA ILE A 86 7.40 13.22 10.65
C ILE A 86 8.61 13.08 11.57
N THR A 87 9.69 12.52 11.04
CA THR A 87 10.98 12.33 11.73
C THR A 87 12.04 13.31 11.27
N GLN A 88 11.92 13.83 10.04
CA GLN A 88 12.83 14.80 9.46
C GLN A 88 12.11 15.74 8.50
N GLN A 89 12.56 16.99 8.44
CA GLN A 89 12.14 17.96 7.44
C GLN A 89 13.35 18.72 6.89
N ALA A 90 13.30 19.06 5.60
CA ALA A 90 14.29 19.88 4.94
C ALA A 90 13.63 20.69 3.82
N PRO A 91 14.13 21.90 3.51
CA PRO A 91 13.65 22.65 2.35
C PRO A 91 13.93 21.87 1.06
N VAL A 92 12.94 21.80 0.17
CA VAL A 92 13.13 21.24 -1.17
C VAL A 92 13.79 22.31 -2.04
N PRO A 93 14.98 22.06 -2.62
CA PRO A 93 15.61 23.01 -3.54
C PRO A 93 14.79 23.15 -4.83
N GLN A 94 15.14 24.12 -5.68
CA GLN A 94 14.62 24.09 -7.05
C GLN A 94 15.15 22.84 -7.74
N LEU A 95 14.22 22.04 -8.25
CA LEU A 95 14.49 20.79 -8.96
C LEU A 95 14.00 20.90 -10.39
N ASP A 96 14.83 20.44 -11.33
CA ASP A 96 14.40 20.12 -12.68
C ASP A 96 14.19 18.61 -12.85
N GLU A 97 13.51 18.23 -13.93
CA GLU A 97 13.21 16.84 -14.26
C GLU A 97 14.48 16.00 -14.43
N ALA A 98 15.52 16.58 -15.05
CA ALA A 98 16.79 15.90 -15.29
C ALA A 98 17.53 15.56 -13.97
N GLN A 99 17.40 16.37 -12.93
CA GLN A 99 17.94 16.08 -11.60
C GLN A 99 17.19 14.93 -10.94
N ILE A 100 15.86 14.87 -11.07
CA ILE A 100 15.03 13.81 -10.51
C ILE A 100 15.34 12.47 -11.21
N GLU A 101 15.36 12.44 -12.54
CA GLU A 101 15.69 11.23 -13.32
C GLU A 101 17.09 10.69 -12.96
N ARG A 102 18.08 11.57 -12.82
CA ARG A 102 19.43 11.19 -12.40
C ARG A 102 19.48 10.60 -10.99
N ALA A 103 18.60 11.01 -10.09
CA ALA A 103 18.50 10.44 -8.75
C ALA A 103 17.80 9.08 -8.75
N LEU A 104 16.79 8.88 -9.60
CA LEU A 104 16.06 7.62 -9.73
C LEU A 104 16.86 6.51 -10.44
N ALA A 105 17.85 6.88 -11.24
CA ALA A 105 18.71 5.94 -11.97
C ALA A 105 19.92 5.41 -11.17
N GLN A 106 20.11 5.87 -9.92
CA GLN A 106 21.18 5.41 -9.01
C GLN A 106 20.77 4.14 -8.29
#